data_AF-A0A519JM80-F1
#
_entry.id   AF-A0A519JM80-F1
#
_cell.length_a   1.000
_cell.length_b   1.000
_cell.length_c   1.000
_cell.angle_alpha   90.00
_cell.angle_beta   90.00
_cell.angle_gamma   90.00
#
_symmetry.space_group_name_H-M   'P 1'
#
loop_
_entity.id
_entity.type
_entity.pdbx_description
1 polymer ?
#
loop_
_entity_poly.entity_id
_entity_poly.type
_entity_poly.pdbx_seq_one_letter_code
_entity_poly.pdbx_strand_id
1 'polypeptide(L)' 'MNAMSITELRKNLAAAVDRVTQDHDYTIITREGGKPAAVLMSLEDFASWQETEYLLRSPA' A
#
# COMPACT_ATOMS: atom_id res chain seq x y z
N MET A 1 1.28 -3.33 9.14
CA MET A 1 2.29 -3.65 8.11
C MET A 1 2.35 -5.15 7.85
N ASN A 2 1.78 -5.57 6.71
CA ASN A 2 1.86 -6.96 6.21
C ASN A 2 2.74 -7.02 4.96
N ALA A 3 3.34 -8.18 4.68
CA ALA A 3 4.07 -8.43 3.44
C ALA A 3 3.55 -9.70 2.78
N MET A 4 3.30 -9.64 1.47
CA MET A 4 2.83 -10.80 0.71
C MET A 4 3.53 -10.89 -0.66
N SER A 5 3.67 -12.12 -1.17
CA SER A 5 4.24 -12.31 -2.50
C SER A 5 3.27 -11.86 -3.59
N ILE A 6 3.79 -11.46 -4.75
CA ILE A 6 2.93 -11.10 -5.90
C ILE A 6 2.04 -12.27 -6.37
N THR A 7 2.48 -13.50 -6.14
CA THR A 7 1.70 -14.72 -6.45
C THR A 7 0.53 -14.89 -5.49
N GLU A 8 0.74 -14.63 -4.21
CA GLU A 8 -0.30 -14.67 -3.18
C GLU A 8 -1.32 -13.54 -3.37
N LEU A 9 -0.83 -12.33 -3.68
CA LEU A 9 -1.69 -11.18 -3.96
C LEU A 9 -2.66 -11.47 -5.11
N ARG A 10 -2.18 -12.08 -6.20
CA ARG A 10 -3.04 -12.43 -7.35
C ARG A 10 -4.18 -13.37 -6.97
N LYS A 11 -3.96 -14.29 -6.04
CA LYS A 11 -4.98 -15.23 -5.56
C LYS A 11 -6.00 -14.56 -4.64
N ASN A 12 -5.57 -13.53 -3.90
CA ASN A 12 -6.33 -12.91 -2.82
C ASN A 12 -6.57 -11.41 -3.03
N LEU A 13 -6.61 -10.95 -4.29
CA LEU A 13 -6.56 -9.51 -4.61
C LEU A 13 -7.71 -8.72 -3.98
N ALA A 14 -8.95 -9.20 -4.14
CA ALA A 14 -10.13 -8.54 -3.59
C ALA A 14 -10.03 -8.39 -2.06
N ALA A 15 -9.77 -9.49 -1.36
CA ALA A 15 -9.60 -9.47 0.10
C ALA A 15 -8.41 -8.60 0.55
N ALA A 16 -7.35 -8.51 -0.25
CA ALA A 16 -6.23 -7.62 0.04
C ALA A 16 -6.61 -6.14 -0.11
N VAL A 17 -7.39 -5.78 -1.14
CA VAL A 17 -7.92 -4.43 -1.34
C VAL A 17 -8.90 -4.06 -0.22
N ASP A 18 -9.82 -4.96 0.14
CA ASP A 18 -10.78 -4.73 1.22
C ASP A 18 -10.07 -4.46 2.53
N ARG A 19 -9.06 -5.27 2.87
CA ARG A 19 -8.28 -5.11 4.10
C ARG A 19 -7.56 -3.77 4.18
N VAL A 20 -6.80 -3.39 3.14
CA VAL A 20 -6.06 -2.11 3.19
C VAL A 20 -7.01 -0.91 3.25
N THR A 21 -8.23 -1.06 2.75
CA THR A 21 -9.25 -0.02 2.79
C THR A 21 -9.93 0.05 4.17
N GLN A 22 -10.24 -1.08 4.79
CA GLN A 22 -10.93 -1.14 6.08
C GLN A 22 -10.00 -0.83 7.26
N ASP A 23 -8.76 -1.33 7.19
CA ASP A 23 -7.82 -1.23 8.30
C ASP A 23 -6.98 0.05 8.23
N HIS A 24 -7.07 0.83 7.14
CA HIS A 24 -6.21 1.97 6.84
C HIS A 24 -4.72 1.65 7.05
N ASP A 25 -4.32 0.46 6.57
CA ASP A 25 -2.95 -0.06 6.64
C ASP A 25 -2.47 -0.45 5.23
N TYR A 26 -1.16 -0.54 5.06
CA TYR A 26 -0.55 -0.89 3.79
C TYR A 26 0.07 -2.30 3.80
N THR A 27 0.10 -2.90 2.61
CA THR A 27 0.73 -4.20 2.37
C THR A 27 1.91 -4.05 1.42
N ILE A 28 3.07 -4.59 1.80
CA ILE A 28 4.24 -4.67 0.93
C ILE A 28 4.11 -5.88 0.01
N ILE A 29 4.22 -5.63 -1.29
CA ILE A 29 4.23 -6.66 -2.32
C ILE A 29 5.67 -7.03 -2.63
N THR A 30 5.99 -8.32 -2.52
CA THR A 30 7.33 -8.85 -2.81
C THR A 30 7.37 -9.65 -4.13
N ARG A 31 8.54 -9.66 -4.78
CA ARG A 31 8.87 -10.52 -5.92
C ARG A 31 9.58 -11.80 -5.44
N GLU A 32 9.93 -12.67 -6.39
CA GLU A 32 10.76 -13.84 -6.11
C GLU A 32 12.02 -13.46 -5.31
N GLY A 33 12.35 -14.29 -4.33
CA GLY A 33 13.44 -14.02 -3.39
C GLY A 33 13.10 -12.99 -2.30
N GLY A 34 11.83 -12.65 -2.11
CA GLY A 34 11.37 -11.80 -0.99
C GLY A 34 11.69 -10.32 -1.13
N LYS A 35 12.15 -9.87 -2.30
CA LYS A 35 12.52 -8.47 -2.55
C LYS A 35 11.25 -7.59 -2.58
N PRO A 36 11.15 -6.53 -1.76
CA PRO A 36 10.07 -5.55 -1.83
C PRO A 36 10.01 -4.90 -3.21
N ALA A 37 8.81 -4.76 -3.78
CA ALA A 37 8.64 -4.26 -5.14
C ALA A 37 7.56 -3.18 -5.27
N ALA A 38 6.49 -3.25 -4.47
CA ALA A 38 5.41 -2.27 -4.49
C ALA A 38 4.69 -2.22 -3.14
N VAL A 39 3.87 -1.21 -2.94
CA VAL A 39 2.96 -1.07 -1.79
C VAL A 39 1.53 -1.06 -2.31
N LEU A 40 0.66 -1.80 -1.63
CA LEU A 40 -0.79 -1.70 -1.78
C LEU A 40 -1.33 -0.96 -0.56
N MET A 41 -2.13 0.08 -0.79
CA MET A 41 -2.81 0.86 0.25
C MET A 41 -4.13 1.38 -0.30
N SER A 42 -5.00 1.91 0.57
CA SER A 42 -6.24 2.54 0.11
C SER A 42 -5.96 3.81 -0.71
N LEU A 43 -6.87 4.16 -1.61
CA LEU A 43 -6.77 5.40 -2.38
C LEU A 43 -6.82 6.64 -1.47
N GLU A 44 -7.63 6.57 -0.41
CA GLU A 44 -7.77 7.64 0.59
C GLU A 44 -6.46 7.90 1.33
N ASP A 45 -5.80 6.84 1.80
CA ASP A 45 -4.52 6.96 2.50
C ASP A 45 -3.43 7.48 1.56
N PHE A 46 -3.41 7.00 0.30
CA PHE A 46 -2.48 7.50 -0.70
C PHE A 46 -2.67 9.00 -0.98
N ALA A 47 -3.92 9.45 -1.15
CA ALA A 47 -4.25 10.86 -1.36
C ALA A 47 -3.86 11.72 -0.15
N SER A 48 -4.13 11.24 1.06
CA SER A 48 -3.78 11.93 2.32
C SER A 48 -2.25 12.10 2.47
N TRP A 49 -1.47 11.10 2.05
CA TRP A 49 -0.01 11.19 2.05
C TRP A 49 0.50 12.19 1.01
N GLN A 50 -0.10 12.21 -0.19
CA GLN A 50 0.25 13.19 -1.22
C GLN A 50 -0.05 14.62 -0.77
N GLU A 51 -1.19 14.84 -0.09
CA GLU A 51 -1.53 16.14 0.47
C GLU A 51 -0.54 16.55 1.58
N THR A 52 -0.23 15.64 2.50
CA THR A 52 0.76 15.91 3.56
C THR A 52 2.12 16.25 2.97
N GLU A 53 2.56 15.50 1.95
CA GLU A 53 3.80 15.78 1.25
C GLU A 53 3.78 17.15 0.56
N TYR A 54 2.67 17.48 -0.10
CA TYR A 54 2.48 18.78 -0.74
C TYR A 54 2.61 19.93 0.27
N LEU A 55 1.91 19.83 1.41
CA LEU A 55 1.97 20.81 2.49
C LEU A 55 3.37 20.94 3.09
N LEU A 56 4.11 19.83 3.25
CA LEU A 56 5.47 19.85 3.80
C LEU A 56 6.53 20.35 2.80
N ARG A 57 6.31 20.16 1.49
CA ARG A 57 7.20 20.68 0.43
C ARG A 57 7.06 22.18 0.23
N SER A 58 5.91 22.76 0.58
CA SER A 58 5.69 24.20 0.50
C SER A 58 6.17 24.84 1.80
N PRO A 59 7.26 25.63 1.80
CA PRO A 59 7.59 26.43 2.97
C PRO A 59 6.47 27.46 3.12
N ALA A 60 5.74 27.39 4.23
CA ALA A 60 4.85 28.47 4.64
C ALA A 60 5.64 29.76 4.87
#